data_AF-W0DEV0-F1
#
_entry.id   AF-W0DEV0-F1
#
_cell.length_a   1.000
_cell.length_b   1.000
_cell.length_c   1.000
_cell.angle_alpha   90.00
_cell.angle_beta   90.00
_cell.angle_gamma   90.00
#
_symmetry.space_group_name_H-M   'P 1'
#
loop_
_entity.id
_entity.type
_entity.pdbx_description
1 polymer ?
#
loop_
_entity_poly.entity_id
_entity_poly.type
_entity_poly.pdbx_seq_one_letter_code
_entity_poly.pdbx_strand_id
1 'polypeptide(L)'
;MSDAGYLLIFASRLLEVFGFLMTLLFIFKGVALKHVFITAGLTASGILISLFGFVSGKISAIQSFAIESVFAGFILALGFYAFKEKREEKLRPPKPPPKGTRCPVCMGFVKEDYYCVAREGKDLYYFDEEEQLKRFLEDLSEYKRLRKLNIKSIEDVFVKGWDGWKRAEIYLSELK
;
A
#
# COMPACT_ATOMS: atom_id res chain seq x y z
N MET A 1 38.28 16.04 -18.43
CA MET A 1 36.90 16.30 -17.95
C MET A 1 36.91 17.55 -17.10
N SER A 2 36.00 18.49 -17.33
CA SER A 2 35.84 19.68 -16.50
C SER A 2 35.16 19.33 -15.16
N ASP A 3 35.33 20.16 -14.13
CA ASP A 3 34.71 19.98 -12.81
C ASP A 3 33.18 19.83 -12.90
N ALA A 4 32.55 20.54 -13.85
CA ALA A 4 31.13 20.41 -14.16
C ALA A 4 30.74 19.00 -14.64
N GLY A 5 31.60 18.33 -15.40
CA GLY A 5 31.36 16.96 -15.86
C GLY A 5 31.40 15.95 -14.71
N TYR A 6 32.33 16.11 -13.76
CA TYR A 6 32.37 15.28 -12.55
C TYR A 6 31.12 15.47 -11.69
N LEU A 7 30.66 16.72 -11.53
CA LEU A 7 29.47 17.05 -10.75
C LEU A 7 28.21 16.42 -11.37
N LEU A 8 28.07 16.43 -12.69
CA LEU A 8 26.95 15.81 -13.40
C LEU A 8 26.94 14.29 -13.27
N ILE A 9 28.11 13.64 -13.34
CA ILE A 9 28.23 12.19 -13.13
C ILE A 9 27.87 11.84 -11.69
N PHE A 10 28.34 12.62 -10.71
CA PHE A 10 27.98 12.40 -9.31
C PHE A 10 26.47 12.56 -9.08
N ALA A 11 25.87 13.62 -9.62
CA ALA A 11 24.43 13.85 -9.52
C ALA A 11 23.63 12.72 -10.19
N SER A 12 24.10 12.21 -11.33
CA SER A 12 23.57 11.03 -12.01
C SER A 12 23.54 9.81 -11.08
N ARG A 13 24.66 9.48 -10.43
CA ARG A 13 24.71 8.37 -9.45
C ARG A 13 23.75 8.53 -8.28
N LEU A 14 23.51 9.76 -7.80
CA LEU A 14 22.50 10.01 -6.77
C LEU A 14 21.08 9.69 -7.26
N LEU A 15 20.75 9.95 -8.53
CA LEU A 15 19.44 9.63 -9.11
C LEU A 15 19.24 8.12 -9.26
N GLU A 16 20.29 7.36 -9.59
CA GLU A 16 20.23 5.90 -9.61
C GLU A 16 19.95 5.34 -8.20
N VAL A 17 20.69 5.81 -7.19
CA VAL A 17 20.49 5.43 -5.79
C VAL A 17 19.07 5.77 -5.33
N PHE A 18 18.55 6.94 -5.73
CA PHE A 18 17.17 7.32 -5.46
C PHE A 18 16.17 6.30 -6.01
N GLY A 19 16.36 5.80 -7.23
CA GLY A 19 15.50 4.75 -7.82
C GLY A 19 15.50 3.44 -7.01
N PHE A 20 16.68 3.01 -6.54
CA PHE A 20 16.78 1.85 -5.66
C PHE A 20 16.09 2.09 -4.31
N LEU A 21 16.31 3.24 -3.69
CA LEU A 21 15.67 3.60 -2.42
C LEU A 21 14.14 3.65 -2.55
N MET A 22 13.61 4.17 -3.66
CA MET A 22 12.17 4.16 -3.93
C MET A 22 11.62 2.74 -4.08
N THR A 23 12.34 1.85 -4.75
CA THR A 23 11.97 0.43 -4.85
C THR A 23 11.90 -0.23 -3.48
N LEU A 24 12.92 -0.04 -2.64
CA LEU A 24 12.93 -0.55 -1.27
C LEU A 24 11.77 0.03 -0.45
N LEU A 25 11.54 1.33 -0.56
CA LEU A 25 10.46 2.02 0.12
C LEU A 25 9.08 1.46 -0.29
N PHE A 26 8.86 1.13 -1.56
CA PHE A 26 7.62 0.46 -1.99
C PHE A 26 7.45 -0.91 -1.37
N ILE A 27 8.52 -1.71 -1.29
CA ILE A 27 8.51 -3.03 -0.66
C ILE A 27 8.15 -2.91 0.82
N PHE A 28 8.87 -2.08 1.58
CA PHE A 28 8.64 -1.91 3.02
C PHE A 28 7.29 -1.29 3.34
N LYS A 29 6.78 -0.39 2.48
CA LYS A 29 5.45 0.16 2.64
C LYS A 29 4.36 -0.77 2.11
N GLY A 30 4.66 -1.95 1.60
CA GLY A 30 3.64 -2.89 1.12
C GLY A 30 2.79 -2.33 -0.03
N VAL A 31 3.42 -1.57 -0.93
CA VAL A 31 2.82 -1.12 -2.18
C VAL A 31 2.59 -2.32 -3.10
N ALA A 32 1.56 -2.28 -3.95
CA ALA A 32 1.28 -3.35 -4.90
C ALA A 32 2.52 -3.70 -5.77
N LEU A 33 2.79 -4.99 -5.93
CA LEU A 33 3.99 -5.52 -6.62
C LEU A 33 4.17 -4.95 -8.03
N LYS A 34 3.07 -4.64 -8.73
CA LYS A 34 3.12 -3.99 -10.06
C LYS A 34 4.02 -2.74 -10.06
N HIS A 35 3.92 -1.89 -9.04
CA HIS A 35 4.71 -0.67 -8.97
C HIS A 35 6.16 -0.94 -8.59
N VAL A 36 6.41 -1.95 -7.74
CA VAL A 36 7.77 -2.38 -7.38
C VAL A 36 8.52 -2.82 -8.64
N PHE A 37 7.91 -3.67 -9.47
CA PHE A 37 8.52 -4.15 -10.71
C PHE A 37 8.71 -3.05 -11.75
N ILE A 38 7.74 -2.14 -11.89
CA ILE A 38 7.87 -1.01 -12.82
C ILE A 38 9.01 -0.08 -12.37
N THR A 39 9.09 0.29 -11.09
CA THR A 39 10.19 1.13 -10.58
C THR A 39 11.54 0.45 -10.80
N ALA A 40 11.67 -0.82 -10.41
CA ALA A 40 12.92 -1.57 -10.56
C ALA A 40 13.34 -1.66 -12.04
N GLY A 41 12.38 -1.93 -12.94
CA GLY A 41 12.61 -1.98 -14.38
C GLY A 41 13.05 -0.64 -14.96
N LEU A 42 12.41 0.46 -14.55
CA LEU A 42 12.79 1.82 -14.94
C LEU A 42 14.19 2.19 -14.43
N THR A 43 14.49 1.89 -13.16
CA THR A 43 15.82 2.13 -12.58
C THR A 43 16.90 1.34 -13.33
N ALA A 44 16.71 0.03 -13.53
CA ALA A 44 17.67 -0.80 -14.25
C ALA A 44 17.86 -0.35 -15.71
N SER A 45 16.76 -0.01 -16.40
CA SER A 45 16.82 0.48 -17.78
C SER A 45 17.53 1.83 -17.88
N GLY A 46 17.25 2.75 -16.95
CA GLY A 46 17.90 4.06 -16.88
C GLY A 46 19.42 3.91 -16.72
N ILE A 47 19.85 3.07 -15.78
CA ILE A 47 21.28 2.76 -15.55
C ILE A 47 21.92 2.14 -16.80
N LEU A 48 21.28 1.15 -17.41
CA LEU A 48 21.84 0.47 -18.59
C LEU A 48 21.98 1.43 -19.78
N ILE A 49 20.95 2.25 -20.05
CA ILE A 49 20.97 3.22 -21.14
C ILE A 49 22.03 4.29 -20.90
N SER A 50 22.10 4.85 -19.68
CA SER A 50 23.04 5.92 -19.35
C SER A 50 24.49 5.42 -19.35
N LEU A 51 24.76 4.30 -18.69
CA LEU A 51 26.09 3.73 -18.55
C LEU A 51 26.61 3.20 -19.90
N PHE A 52 25.81 2.44 -20.64
CA PHE A 52 26.23 1.93 -21.95
C PHE A 52 26.38 3.04 -22.97
N GLY A 53 25.46 4.02 -22.97
CA GLY A 53 25.53 5.17 -23.86
C GLY A 53 26.75 6.05 -23.61
N PHE A 54 27.10 6.27 -22.34
CA PHE A 54 28.29 7.01 -21.95
C PHE A 54 29.59 6.26 -22.28
N VAL A 55 29.68 4.97 -21.91
CA VAL A 55 30.88 4.15 -22.16
C VAL A 55 31.13 3.94 -23.66
N SER A 56 30.08 3.79 -24.46
CA SER A 56 30.19 3.68 -25.93
C SER A 56 30.49 5.01 -26.63
N GLY A 57 30.61 6.12 -25.89
CA GLY A 57 30.85 7.46 -26.44
C GLY A 57 29.68 8.03 -27.23
N LYS A 58 28.50 7.37 -27.20
CA LYS A 58 27.30 7.79 -27.93
C LYS A 58 26.54 8.92 -27.25
N ILE A 59 26.73 9.07 -25.94
CA ILE A 59 25.99 10.00 -25.10
C ILE A 59 26.98 10.80 -24.23
N SER A 60 26.83 12.12 -24.20
CA SER A 60 27.63 13.00 -23.34
C SER A 60 27.21 12.93 -21.86
N ALA A 61 28.05 13.40 -20.94
CA ALA A 61 27.71 13.46 -19.51
C ALA A 61 26.41 14.25 -19.22
N ILE A 62 26.16 15.33 -19.97
CA ILE A 62 24.94 16.14 -19.85
C ILE A 62 23.71 15.33 -20.27
N GLN A 63 23.81 14.63 -21.40
CA GLN A 63 22.71 13.78 -21.89
C GLN A 63 22.46 12.59 -20.96
N SER A 64 23.51 11.98 -20.40
CA SER A 64 23.40 10.92 -19.39
C SER A 64 22.62 11.40 -18.17
N PHE A 65 22.99 12.56 -17.63
CA PHE A 65 22.29 13.18 -16.51
C PHE A 65 20.83 13.52 -16.84
N ALA A 66 20.56 14.05 -18.04
CA ALA A 66 19.21 14.37 -18.48
C ALA A 66 18.32 13.13 -18.58
N ILE A 67 18.83 12.03 -19.14
CA ILE A 67 18.13 10.75 -19.22
C ILE A 67 17.76 10.27 -17.81
N GLU A 68 18.72 10.20 -16.91
CA GLU A 68 18.47 9.74 -15.54
C GLU A 68 17.51 10.65 -14.76
N SER A 69 17.57 11.96 -14.99
CA SER A 69 16.62 12.92 -14.40
C SER A 69 15.17 12.64 -14.85
N VAL A 70 14.99 12.30 -16.13
CA VAL A 70 13.68 11.90 -16.67
C VAL A 70 13.18 10.61 -16.03
N PHE A 71 14.04 9.59 -15.92
CA PHE A 71 13.71 8.34 -15.24
C PHE A 71 13.36 8.56 -13.76
N ALA A 72 14.14 9.36 -13.05
CA ALA A 72 13.86 9.72 -11.66
C ALA A 72 12.52 10.46 -11.51
N GLY A 73 12.20 11.36 -12.44
CA GLY A 73 10.90 12.03 -12.52
C GLY A 73 9.74 11.04 -12.69
N PHE A 74 9.88 10.06 -13.59
CA PHE A 74 8.88 8.99 -13.74
C PHE A 74 8.72 8.14 -12.48
N ILE A 75 9.82 7.79 -11.82
CA ILE A 75 9.81 7.05 -10.55
C ILE A 75 9.08 7.84 -9.46
N LEU A 76 9.33 9.15 -9.36
CA LEU A 76 8.62 10.04 -8.44
C LEU A 76 7.12 10.08 -8.73
N ALA A 77 6.72 10.25 -9.99
CA ALA A 77 5.33 10.28 -10.40
C ALA A 77 4.62 8.94 -10.10
N LEU A 78 5.29 7.82 -10.36
CA LEU A 78 4.80 6.49 -10.01
C LEU A 78 4.68 6.32 -8.50
N GLY A 79 5.63 6.86 -7.72
CA GLY A 79 5.56 6.93 -6.26
C GLY A 79 4.31 7.64 -5.78
N PHE A 80 4.09 8.85 -6.27
CA PHE A 80 2.89 9.61 -5.93
C PHE A 80 1.61 8.83 -6.27
N TYR A 81 1.53 8.27 -7.48
CA TYR A 81 0.38 7.48 -7.91
C TYR A 81 0.16 6.23 -7.03
N ALA A 82 1.21 5.48 -6.76
CA ALA A 82 1.13 4.25 -5.98
C ALA A 82 0.70 4.49 -4.53
N PHE A 83 1.20 5.57 -3.92
CA PHE A 83 0.77 5.97 -2.58
C PHE A 83 -0.67 6.48 -2.55
N LYS A 84 -1.09 7.20 -3.59
CA LYS A 84 -2.48 7.64 -3.76
C LYS A 84 -3.42 6.45 -3.93
N GLU A 85 -3.11 5.51 -4.84
CA GLU A 85 -3.91 4.30 -5.06
C GLU A 85 -4.04 3.49 -3.77
N LYS A 86 -2.94 3.29 -3.04
CA LYS A 86 -2.96 2.59 -1.75
C LYS A 86 -3.84 3.29 -0.71
N ARG A 87 -3.79 4.63 -0.65
CA ARG A 87 -4.64 5.42 0.25
C ARG A 87 -6.11 5.31 -0.12
N GLU A 88 -6.44 5.41 -1.40
CA GLU A 88 -7.80 5.28 -1.91
C GLU A 88 -8.36 3.88 -1.64
N GLU A 89 -7.56 2.83 -1.84
CA GLU A 89 -7.95 1.45 -1.53
C GLU A 89 -8.31 1.28 -0.04
N LYS A 90 -7.55 1.91 0.87
CA LYS A 90 -7.87 1.89 2.31
C LYS A 90 -9.19 2.64 2.63
N LEU A 91 -9.57 3.64 1.85
CA LEU A 91 -10.78 4.43 2.07
C LEU A 91 -12.03 3.83 1.43
N ARG A 92 -11.89 3.01 0.38
CA ARG A 92 -13.02 2.37 -0.30
C ARG A 92 -13.82 1.49 0.66
N PRO A 93 -15.16 1.50 0.58
CA PRO A 93 -15.98 0.58 1.36
C PRO A 93 -15.57 -0.87 1.07
N PRO A 94 -15.68 -1.77 2.06
CA PRO A 94 -15.37 -3.17 1.86
C PRO A 94 -16.28 -3.76 0.77
N LYS A 95 -15.78 -4.77 0.06
CA LYS A 95 -16.63 -5.56 -0.81
C LYS A 95 -17.69 -6.30 0.02
N PRO A 96 -18.87 -6.61 -0.55
CA PRO A 96 -19.85 -7.46 0.11
C PRO A 96 -19.23 -8.76 0.61
N PRO A 97 -19.78 -9.37 1.69
CA PRO A 97 -19.28 -10.62 2.22
C PRO A 97 -19.26 -11.69 1.12
N PRO A 98 -18.15 -12.41 0.92
CA PRO A 98 -18.11 -13.57 0.03
C PRO A 98 -19.19 -14.60 0.42
N LYS A 99 -19.71 -15.35 -0.56
CA LYS A 99 -20.71 -16.40 -0.30
C LYS A 99 -20.18 -17.40 0.73
N GLY A 100 -21.01 -17.70 1.74
CA GLY A 100 -20.67 -18.62 2.81
C GLY A 100 -19.83 -18.00 3.95
N THR A 101 -19.59 -16.69 3.93
CA THR A 101 -18.91 -15.99 5.02
C THR A 101 -19.70 -16.13 6.31
N ARG A 102 -19.01 -16.52 7.39
CA ARG A 102 -19.61 -16.72 8.71
C ARG A 102 -19.19 -15.63 9.67
N CYS A 103 -20.13 -15.17 10.48
CA CYS A 103 -19.86 -14.25 11.57
C CYS A 103 -18.91 -14.89 12.61
N PRO A 104 -17.78 -14.26 12.98
CA PRO A 104 -16.85 -14.80 13.98
C PRO A 104 -17.48 -15.03 15.36
N VAL A 105 -18.54 -14.28 15.68
CA VAL A 105 -19.26 -14.35 16.96
C VAL A 105 -20.28 -15.49 16.93
N CYS A 106 -21.34 -15.34 16.14
CA CYS A 106 -22.49 -16.26 16.16
C CYS A 106 -22.36 -17.47 15.21
N MET A 107 -21.35 -17.49 14.33
CA MET A 107 -21.15 -18.52 13.28
C MET A 107 -22.27 -18.63 12.24
N GLY A 108 -23.28 -17.76 12.30
CA GLY A 108 -24.32 -17.62 11.28
C GLY A 108 -23.75 -17.08 9.97
N PHE A 109 -24.47 -17.31 8.87
CA PHE A 109 -24.13 -16.72 7.58
C PHE A 109 -24.45 -15.24 7.57
N VAL A 110 -23.49 -14.42 7.13
CA VAL A 110 -23.67 -12.97 7.02
C VAL A 110 -24.50 -12.66 5.77
N LYS A 111 -25.55 -11.85 5.92
CA LYS A 111 -26.40 -11.43 4.81
C LYS A 111 -25.73 -10.37 3.96
N GLU A 112 -26.02 -10.35 2.66
CA GLU A 112 -25.50 -9.30 1.76
C GLU A 112 -26.23 -7.96 1.95
N ASP A 113 -27.49 -8.01 2.39
CA ASP A 113 -28.37 -6.83 2.50
C ASP A 113 -27.98 -5.90 3.65
N TYR A 114 -27.45 -6.42 4.73
CA TYR A 114 -26.96 -5.66 5.88
C TYR A 114 -25.77 -6.40 6.49
N TYR A 115 -24.66 -5.70 6.68
CA TYR A 115 -23.44 -6.27 7.26
C TYR A 115 -22.58 -5.20 7.93
N CYS A 116 -21.80 -5.63 8.91
CA CYS A 116 -20.73 -4.85 9.52
C CYS A 116 -19.39 -5.54 9.24
N VAL A 117 -18.30 -4.77 9.21
CA VAL A 117 -16.96 -5.28 8.89
C VAL A 117 -15.95 -4.70 9.86
N ALA A 118 -15.10 -5.55 10.43
CA ALA A 118 -13.87 -5.16 11.12
C ALA A 118 -12.67 -5.46 10.21
N ARG A 119 -11.70 -4.55 10.17
CA ARG A 119 -10.51 -4.66 9.34
C ARG A 119 -9.25 -4.78 10.19
N GLU A 120 -8.41 -5.73 9.83
CA GLU A 120 -7.02 -5.82 10.25
C GLU A 120 -6.14 -5.86 9.01
N GLY A 121 -5.41 -4.78 8.71
CA GLY A 121 -4.61 -4.71 7.49
C GLY A 121 -5.45 -5.00 6.23
N LYS A 122 -5.27 -6.18 5.63
CA LYS A 122 -6.03 -6.65 4.46
C LYS A 122 -7.16 -7.62 4.80
N ASP A 123 -7.17 -8.17 6.01
CA ASP A 123 -8.13 -9.16 6.44
C ASP A 123 -9.42 -8.46 6.89
N LEU A 124 -10.55 -8.99 6.40
CA LEU A 124 -11.89 -8.45 6.66
C LEU A 124 -12.71 -9.50 7.41
N TYR A 125 -13.24 -9.10 8.55
CA TYR A 125 -14.12 -9.92 9.39
C TYR A 125 -15.53 -9.36 9.30
N TYR A 126 -16.48 -10.17 8.83
CA TYR A 126 -17.85 -9.73 8.57
C TYR A 126 -18.79 -10.18 9.70
N PHE A 127 -19.77 -9.34 10.01
CA PHE A 127 -20.77 -9.56 11.05
C PHE A 127 -22.16 -9.28 10.48
N ASP A 128 -23.16 -10.05 10.94
CA ASP A 128 -24.55 -9.89 10.49
C ASP A 128 -25.23 -8.71 11.18
N GLU A 129 -24.82 -8.40 12.41
CA GLU A 129 -25.39 -7.33 13.23
C GLU A 129 -24.31 -6.45 13.86
N GLU A 130 -24.63 -5.18 14.09
CA GLU A 130 -23.73 -4.21 14.73
C GLU A 130 -23.40 -4.60 16.18
N GLU A 131 -24.36 -5.16 16.91
CA GLU A 131 -24.16 -5.67 18.27
C GLU A 131 -23.10 -6.79 18.32
N GLN A 132 -23.03 -7.63 17.28
CA GLN A 132 -22.04 -8.70 17.17
C GLN A 132 -20.64 -8.12 16.91
N LEU A 133 -20.57 -7.09 16.06
CA LEU A 133 -19.32 -6.33 15.86
C LEU A 133 -18.86 -5.73 17.19
N LYS A 134 -19.74 -5.06 17.94
CA LYS A 134 -19.41 -4.46 19.23
C LYS A 134 -18.83 -5.47 20.21
N ARG A 135 -19.52 -6.60 20.43
CA ARG A 135 -19.03 -7.68 21.31
C ARG A 135 -17.69 -8.23 20.87
N PHE A 136 -17.48 -8.37 19.56
CA PHE A 136 -16.21 -8.83 19.03
C PHE A 136 -15.06 -7.86 19.32
N LEU A 137 -15.32 -6.55 19.28
CA LEU A 137 -14.32 -5.53 19.58
C LEU A 137 -14.02 -5.42 21.08
N GLU A 138 -15.05 -5.53 21.92
CA GLU A 138 -14.91 -5.49 23.39
C GLU A 138 -14.13 -6.72 23.91
N ASP A 139 -14.47 -7.92 23.42
CA ASP A 139 -13.87 -9.18 23.87
C ASP A 139 -12.98 -9.85 22.81
N LEU A 140 -12.22 -9.05 22.05
CA LEU A 140 -11.39 -9.52 20.94
C LEU A 140 -10.48 -10.70 21.33
N SER A 141 -9.89 -10.65 22.54
CA SER A 141 -9.01 -11.70 23.05
C SER A 141 -9.71 -13.05 23.19
N GLU A 142 -10.98 -13.05 23.58
CA GLU A 142 -11.76 -14.27 23.75
C GLU A 142 -12.10 -14.90 22.39
N TYR A 143 -12.65 -14.11 21.47
CA TYR A 143 -13.00 -14.59 20.13
C TYR A 143 -11.77 -15.03 19.35
N LYS A 144 -10.65 -14.32 19.50
CA LYS A 144 -9.34 -14.72 18.93
C LYS A 144 -8.95 -16.13 19.38
N ARG A 145 -9.11 -16.44 20.67
CA ARG A 145 -8.81 -17.77 21.24
C ARG A 145 -9.81 -18.82 20.78
N LEU A 146 -11.11 -18.55 20.88
CA LEU A 146 -12.18 -19.49 20.53
C LEU A 146 -12.17 -19.89 19.06
N ARG A 147 -11.88 -18.94 18.17
CA ARG A 147 -11.93 -19.12 16.72
C ARG A 147 -10.54 -19.32 16.09
N LYS A 148 -9.47 -19.35 16.90
CA LYS A 148 -8.08 -19.45 16.46
C LYS A 148 -7.73 -18.41 15.39
N LEU A 149 -8.20 -17.18 15.57
CA LEU A 149 -7.97 -16.10 14.62
C LEU A 149 -6.55 -15.54 14.82
N ASN A 150 -5.86 -15.26 13.72
CA ASN A 150 -4.53 -14.67 13.77
C ASN A 150 -4.59 -13.14 13.78
N ILE A 151 -5.29 -12.57 14.76
CA ILE A 151 -5.51 -11.11 14.85
C ILE A 151 -4.55 -10.47 15.84
N LYS A 152 -3.75 -9.51 15.40
CA LYS A 152 -2.99 -8.56 16.22
C LYS A 152 -3.89 -7.47 16.78
N SER A 153 -4.58 -6.72 15.91
CA SER A 153 -5.43 -5.60 16.30
C SER A 153 -6.40 -5.20 15.20
N ILE A 154 -7.62 -4.80 15.57
CA ILE A 154 -8.57 -4.21 14.62
C ILE A 154 -8.27 -2.72 14.46
N GLU A 155 -8.02 -2.29 13.24
CA GLU A 155 -7.71 -0.89 12.92
C GLU A 155 -8.99 -0.07 12.71
N ASP A 156 -9.89 -0.59 11.88
CA ASP A 156 -11.02 0.15 11.34
C ASP A 156 -12.27 -0.73 11.29
N VAL A 157 -13.42 -0.10 11.34
CA VAL A 157 -14.74 -0.72 11.23
C VAL A 157 -15.59 -0.02 10.19
N PHE A 158 -16.52 -0.75 9.59
CA PHE A 158 -17.46 -0.25 8.62
C PHE A 158 -18.83 -0.90 8.84
N VAL A 159 -19.89 -0.09 8.83
CA VAL A 159 -21.27 -0.57 8.83
C VAL A 159 -21.88 -0.21 7.49
N LYS A 160 -22.56 -1.15 6.84
CA LYS A 160 -23.22 -0.90 5.56
C LYS A 160 -24.22 0.25 5.70
N GLY A 161 -24.03 1.30 4.91
CA GLY A 161 -24.82 2.54 4.97
C GLY A 161 -24.04 3.74 5.52
N TRP A 162 -22.83 3.53 6.05
CA TRP A 162 -21.93 4.64 6.40
C TRP A 162 -21.18 5.19 5.18
N ASP A 163 -20.78 6.46 5.29
CA ASP A 163 -19.99 7.18 4.29
C ASP A 163 -18.56 6.61 4.13
N GLY A 164 -18.07 5.86 5.12
CA GLY A 164 -16.74 5.28 5.08
C GLY A 164 -16.34 4.54 6.35
N TRP A 165 -15.08 4.13 6.40
CA TRP A 165 -14.49 3.47 7.56
C TRP A 165 -14.36 4.44 8.75
N LYS A 166 -14.68 3.97 9.96
CA LYS A 166 -14.32 4.62 11.22
C LYS A 166 -13.20 3.84 11.91
N ARG A 167 -12.34 4.53 12.66
CA ARG A 167 -11.36 3.85 13.51
C ARG A 167 -12.06 3.09 14.62
N ALA A 168 -11.62 1.86 14.91
CA ALA A 168 -12.25 1.02 15.93
C ALA A 168 -12.30 1.68 17.31
N GLU A 169 -11.26 2.41 17.69
CA GLU A 169 -11.18 3.16 18.96
C GLU A 169 -12.24 4.26 19.06
N ILE A 170 -12.46 5.01 17.96
CA ILE A 170 -13.46 6.08 17.91
C ILE A 170 -14.86 5.47 18.01
N TYR A 171 -15.11 4.41 17.23
CA TYR A 171 -16.38 3.70 17.26
C TYR A 171 -16.76 3.19 18.65
N LEU A 172 -15.83 2.54 19.36
CA LEU A 172 -16.06 2.08 20.73
C LEU A 172 -16.28 3.23 21.73
N SER A 173 -15.68 4.40 21.50
CA SER A 173 -15.87 5.57 22.35
C SER A 173 -17.22 6.26 22.16
N GLU A 174 -17.80 6.21 20.95
CA GLU A 174 -19.12 6.77 20.63
C GLU A 174 -20.28 5.93 21.20
N LEU A 175 -20.00 4.68 21.56
CA LEU A 175 -20.98 3.70 22.06
C LEU A 175 -21.08 3.61 23.59
N LYS A 176 -20.26 4.37 24.32
CA LYS A 176 -20.25 4.47 25.79
C LYS A 176 -20.99 5.72 26.24
#